data_AF-A0AAD8EJE6-F1
#
_entry.id   AF-A0AAD8EJE6-F1
#
_cell.length_a   1.000
_cell.length_b   1.000
_cell.length_c   1.000
_cell.angle_alpha   90.00
_cell.angle_beta   90.00
_cell.angle_gamma   90.00
#
_symmetry.space_group_name_H-M   'P 1'
#
loop_
_entity.id
_entity.type
_entity.pdbx_description
1 polymer ?
#
loop_
_entity_poly.entity_id
_entity_poly.type
_entity_poly.pdbx_seq_one_letter_code
_entity_poly.pdbx_strand_id
1 'polypeptide(L)'
;MKSIAVLCALVAVAFAEDVCYNDVVSSCGSKEVDLKNCNAKYGGAHEVVFELQSYANEHIARSFDYLLMATHFGNYEKNREGFEKLFRKLSDSTWEDSIDLIKYITKRGGMMNFSARKSTQEPASEKTHELYELHALARGLDTQKKLAEGALGIHGEVTRRHEGYHDPEVASYLEEHFMHRQAKSVRDFAGYTSDLQKLLGEKSQTSLSLFLFDEYLQKSL
;
A
#
# COMPACT_ATOMS: atom_id res chain seq x y z
N MET A 1 49.19 37.99 -38.54
CA MET A 1 49.09 37.58 -37.13
C MET A 1 48.00 38.42 -36.47
N LYS A 2 46.81 37.86 -36.28
CA LYS A 2 45.72 38.49 -35.50
C LYS A 2 45.31 37.48 -34.44
N SER A 3 45.76 37.71 -33.21
CA SER A 3 45.45 36.84 -32.08
C SER A 3 44.03 37.16 -31.60
N ILE A 4 43.11 36.21 -31.76
CA ILE A 4 41.79 36.23 -31.15
C ILE A 4 41.95 35.65 -29.75
N ALA A 5 41.92 36.52 -28.73
CA ALA A 5 41.85 36.08 -27.33
C ALA A 5 40.39 35.77 -27.01
N VAL A 6 40.04 34.48 -26.99
CA VAL A 6 38.76 34.00 -26.47
C VAL A 6 38.88 33.94 -24.95
N LEU A 7 38.28 34.91 -24.25
CA LEU A 7 38.14 34.87 -22.80
C LEU A 7 36.95 33.95 -22.47
N CYS A 8 37.22 32.68 -22.19
CA CYS A 8 36.24 31.78 -21.57
C CYS A 8 36.08 32.17 -20.10
N ALA A 9 35.07 33.00 -19.80
CA ALA A 9 34.60 33.18 -18.44
C ALA A 9 33.85 31.90 -18.00
N LEU A 10 34.53 31.03 -17.26
CA LEU A 10 33.91 29.98 -16.48
C LEU A 10 33.06 30.65 -15.39
N VAL A 11 31.77 30.84 -15.67
CA VAL A 11 30.79 31.16 -14.64
C VAL A 11 30.59 29.89 -13.81
N ALA A 12 31.31 29.79 -12.70
CA ALA A 12 30.98 28.83 -11.65
C ALA A 12 29.63 29.27 -11.05
N VAL A 13 28.55 28.68 -11.53
CA VAL A 13 27.25 28.80 -10.86
C VAL A 13 27.37 28.00 -9.57
N ALA A 14 27.71 28.68 -8.47
CA ALA A 14 27.52 28.14 -7.15
C ALA A 14 26.01 28.05 -6.93
N PHE A 15 25.44 26.87 -7.17
CA PHE A 15 24.11 26.56 -6.64
C PHE A 15 24.26 26.58 -5.12
N ALA A 16 23.80 27.66 -4.48
CA ALA A 16 23.55 27.63 -3.06
C ALA A 16 22.39 26.64 -2.86
N GLU A 17 22.72 25.36 -2.64
CA GLU A 17 21.71 24.41 -2.21
C GLU A 17 21.19 24.86 -0.84
N ASP A 18 19.88 24.89 -0.71
CA ASP A 18 19.16 25.14 0.55
C ASP A 18 19.42 23.97 1.51
N VAL A 19 20.58 23.98 2.16
CA VAL A 19 21.05 22.91 3.06
C VAL A 19 20.96 23.32 4.52
N CYS A 20 20.56 22.38 5.38
CA CYS A 20 20.42 22.56 6.83
C CYS A 20 21.65 23.22 7.49
N TYR A 21 22.86 22.89 7.07
CA TYR A 21 24.08 23.48 7.64
C TYR A 21 24.11 25.02 7.49
N ASN A 22 23.65 25.54 6.36
CA ASN A 22 23.61 26.99 6.13
C ASN A 22 22.52 27.67 6.98
N ASP A 23 21.39 27.01 7.20
CA ASP A 23 20.35 27.49 8.13
C ASP A 23 20.90 27.61 9.56
N VAL A 24 21.67 26.61 10.00
CA VAL A 24 22.29 26.63 11.34
C VAL A 24 23.33 27.74 11.45
N VAL A 25 24.21 27.88 10.47
CA VAL A 25 25.25 28.93 10.46
C VAL A 25 24.62 30.32 10.41
N SER A 26 23.57 30.52 9.60
CA SER A 26 22.87 31.81 9.51
C SER A 26 22.07 32.15 10.76
N SER A 27 21.56 31.13 11.46
CA SER A 27 20.86 31.28 12.75
C SER A 27 21.81 31.38 13.96
N CYS A 28 23.12 31.20 13.78
CA CYS A 28 24.08 31.29 14.88
C CYS A 28 24.30 32.77 15.29
N GLY A 29 23.72 33.15 16.43
CA GLY A 29 23.82 34.49 17.02
C GLY A 29 22.57 35.36 16.84
N SER A 30 21.55 34.88 16.10
CA SER A 30 20.22 35.50 16.07
C SER A 30 19.41 35.12 17.31
N LYS A 31 18.44 35.97 17.69
CA LYS A 31 17.48 35.67 18.77
C LYS A 31 16.42 34.64 18.36
N GLU A 32 16.24 34.44 17.06
CA GLU A 32 15.25 33.57 16.46
C GLU A 32 15.98 32.60 15.53
N VAL A 33 15.64 31.32 15.62
CA VAL A 33 16.30 30.22 14.93
C VAL A 33 15.34 29.71 13.86
N ASP A 34 15.74 29.82 12.58
CA ASP A 34 14.94 29.39 11.42
C ASP A 34 15.68 28.26 10.69
N LEU A 35 15.17 27.03 10.80
CA LEU A 35 15.82 25.80 10.32
C LEU A 35 14.97 25.06 9.27
N LYS A 36 14.50 25.78 8.26
CA LYS A 36 13.56 25.26 7.24
C LYS A 36 14.06 24.01 6.52
N ASN A 37 15.36 23.95 6.24
CA ASN A 37 16.00 22.90 5.47
C ASN A 37 16.49 21.73 6.33
N CYS A 38 16.38 21.81 7.65
CA CYS A 38 16.71 20.73 8.58
C CYS A 38 15.54 19.74 8.73
N ASN A 39 15.26 19.00 7.67
CA ASN A 39 14.19 18.02 7.62
C ASN A 39 14.62 16.73 6.89
N ALA A 40 13.77 15.70 6.90
CA ALA A 40 14.07 14.39 6.30
C ALA A 40 13.62 14.26 4.83
N LYS A 41 13.28 15.37 4.16
CA LYS A 41 12.85 15.34 2.76
C LYS A 41 14.07 15.26 1.85
N TYR A 42 14.10 14.23 1.02
CA TYR A 42 15.09 14.04 -0.03
C TYR A 42 14.48 13.18 -1.14
N GLY A 43 15.05 13.23 -2.34
CA GLY A 43 14.52 12.48 -3.49
C GLY A 43 13.11 12.92 -3.91
N GLY A 44 12.43 12.06 -4.66
CA GLY A 44 11.09 12.31 -5.21
C GLY A 44 9.92 11.88 -4.32
N ALA A 45 10.13 11.39 -3.11
CA ALA A 45 9.03 10.84 -2.26
C ALA A 45 7.92 11.85 -1.95
N HIS A 46 8.25 13.14 -1.90
CA HIS A 46 7.27 14.21 -1.64
C HIS A 46 6.31 14.43 -2.80
N GLU A 47 6.69 14.06 -4.03
CA GLU A 47 5.86 14.15 -5.23
C GLU A 47 4.76 13.07 -5.26
N VAL A 48 4.97 11.98 -4.51
CA VAL A 48 4.01 10.85 -4.41
C VAL A 48 3.42 10.67 -3.00
N VAL A 49 3.58 11.67 -2.12
CA VAL A 49 3.17 11.56 -0.72
C VAL A 49 1.66 11.39 -0.60
N PHE A 50 0.87 12.01 -1.49
CA PHE A 50 -0.57 11.87 -1.50
C PHE A 50 -1.00 10.43 -1.83
N GLU A 51 -0.33 9.80 -2.78
CA GLU A 51 -0.59 8.44 -3.20
C GLU A 51 -0.24 7.45 -2.10
N LEU A 52 0.90 7.65 -1.41
CA LEU A 52 1.30 6.87 -0.25
C LEU A 52 0.29 7.00 0.90
N GLN A 53 -0.16 8.22 1.21
CA GLN A 53 -1.21 8.47 2.23
C GLN A 53 -2.52 7.77 1.85
N SER A 54 -2.95 7.90 0.58
CA SER A 54 -4.16 7.24 0.11
C SER A 54 -4.04 5.72 0.16
N TYR A 55 -2.85 5.17 -0.08
CA TYR A 55 -2.60 3.73 -0.01
C TYR A 55 -2.64 3.22 1.43
N ALA A 56 -2.10 3.98 2.39
CA ALA A 56 -2.23 3.68 3.81
C ALA A 56 -3.71 3.70 4.25
N ASN A 57 -4.47 4.70 3.80
CA ASN A 57 -5.91 4.79 4.11
C ASN A 57 -6.72 3.65 3.48
N GLU A 58 -6.36 3.19 2.28
CA GLU A 58 -6.97 2.00 1.67
C GLU A 58 -6.68 0.75 2.52
N HIS A 59 -5.45 0.56 2.99
CA HIS A 59 -5.11 -0.56 3.90
C HIS A 59 -5.93 -0.52 5.19
N ILE A 60 -6.08 0.65 5.81
CA ILE A 60 -6.93 0.80 7.00
C ILE A 60 -8.37 0.39 6.67
N ALA A 61 -8.94 0.87 5.55
CA ALA A 61 -10.31 0.49 5.18
C ALA A 61 -10.45 -1.02 5.00
N ARG A 62 -9.51 -1.66 4.29
CA ARG A 62 -9.55 -3.11 4.05
C ARG A 62 -9.27 -3.95 5.28
N SER A 63 -8.47 -3.46 6.24
CA SER A 63 -8.30 -4.17 7.51
C SER A 63 -9.62 -4.30 8.26
N PHE A 64 -10.46 -3.25 8.25
CA PHE A 64 -11.80 -3.29 8.84
C PHE A 64 -12.78 -4.16 8.03
N ASP A 65 -12.75 -4.07 6.68
CA ASP A 65 -13.59 -4.95 5.85
C ASP A 65 -13.29 -6.44 6.13
N TYR A 66 -12.01 -6.81 6.18
CA TYR A 66 -11.60 -8.18 6.50
C TYR A 66 -11.93 -8.58 7.94
N LEU A 67 -11.87 -7.65 8.89
CA LEU A 67 -12.30 -7.92 10.27
C LEU A 67 -13.78 -8.29 10.31
N LEU A 68 -14.64 -7.55 9.59
CA LEU A 68 -16.07 -7.84 9.50
C LEU A 68 -16.34 -9.17 8.80
N MET A 69 -15.55 -9.53 7.78
CA MET A 69 -15.64 -10.85 7.16
C MET A 69 -15.24 -11.97 8.12
N ALA A 70 -14.18 -11.77 8.90
CA ALA A 70 -13.75 -12.75 9.90
C ALA A 70 -14.85 -13.01 10.95
N THR A 71 -15.42 -11.94 11.53
CA THR A 71 -16.49 -12.06 12.53
C THR A 71 -17.78 -12.65 11.96
N HIS A 72 -18.07 -12.42 10.67
CA HIS A 72 -19.18 -13.07 9.99
C HIS A 72 -19.00 -14.60 9.92
N PHE A 73 -17.81 -15.08 9.58
CA PHE A 73 -17.55 -16.52 9.49
C PHE A 73 -17.37 -17.20 10.86
N GLY A 74 -16.92 -16.45 11.87
CA GLY A 74 -16.77 -16.93 13.25
C GLY A 74 -18.06 -16.90 14.10
N ASN A 75 -19.20 -16.52 13.53
CA ASN A 75 -20.47 -16.54 14.27
C ASN A 75 -21.05 -17.97 14.37
N TYR A 76 -21.96 -18.20 15.32
CA TYR A 76 -22.51 -19.54 15.59
C TYR A 76 -23.35 -20.13 14.44
N GLU A 77 -23.85 -19.30 13.52
CA GLU A 77 -24.68 -19.76 12.39
C GLU A 77 -23.82 -20.24 11.22
N LYS A 78 -22.76 -19.51 10.91
CA LYS A 78 -21.81 -19.85 9.84
C LYS A 78 -20.79 -20.88 10.31
N ASN A 79 -20.19 -20.65 11.48
CA ASN A 79 -19.22 -21.53 12.14
C ASN A 79 -18.17 -22.11 11.17
N ARG A 80 -17.46 -21.21 10.48
CA ARG A 80 -16.40 -21.52 9.50
C ARG A 80 -15.06 -20.98 10.00
N GLU A 81 -14.43 -21.72 10.91
CA GLU A 81 -13.20 -21.29 11.58
C GLU A 81 -12.04 -21.08 10.60
N GLY A 82 -12.01 -21.81 9.48
CA GLY A 82 -10.98 -21.66 8.44
C GLY A 82 -11.12 -20.34 7.68
N PHE A 83 -12.35 -19.99 7.28
CA PHE A 83 -12.63 -18.69 6.69
C PHE A 83 -12.43 -17.54 7.68
N GLU A 84 -12.84 -17.71 8.94
CA GLU A 84 -12.55 -16.74 10.01
C GLU A 84 -11.04 -16.49 10.11
N LYS A 85 -10.24 -17.55 10.24
CA LYS A 85 -8.78 -17.47 10.34
C LYS A 85 -8.15 -16.79 9.12
N LEU A 86 -8.63 -17.10 7.91
CA LEU A 86 -8.18 -16.47 6.67
C LEU A 86 -8.38 -14.96 6.69
N PHE A 87 -9.60 -14.50 6.94
CA PHE A 87 -9.89 -13.07 6.94
C PHE A 87 -9.33 -12.34 8.14
N ARG A 88 -9.19 -13.01 9.29
CA ARG A 88 -8.50 -12.45 10.46
C ARG A 88 -7.04 -12.18 10.16
N LYS A 89 -6.34 -13.16 9.57
CA LYS A 89 -4.93 -13.01 9.13
C LYS A 89 -4.75 -11.84 8.16
N LEU A 90 -5.66 -11.69 7.20
CA LEU A 90 -5.65 -10.56 6.26
C LEU A 90 -5.93 -9.22 6.96
N SER A 91 -6.89 -9.18 7.88
CA SER A 91 -7.20 -7.97 8.66
C SER A 91 -5.95 -7.49 9.41
N ASP A 92 -5.30 -8.41 10.14
CA ASP A 92 -4.13 -8.10 10.94
C ASP A 92 -2.94 -7.70 10.06
N SER A 93 -2.67 -8.43 8.97
CA SER A 93 -1.56 -8.07 8.07
C SER A 93 -1.78 -6.72 7.39
N THR A 94 -3.01 -6.43 6.95
CA THR A 94 -3.34 -5.16 6.27
C THR A 94 -3.27 -3.99 7.25
N TRP A 95 -3.64 -4.22 8.53
CA TRP A 95 -3.47 -3.22 9.59
C TRP A 95 -1.99 -2.91 9.84
N GLU A 96 -1.14 -3.92 9.98
CA GLU A 96 0.31 -3.73 10.14
C GLU A 96 0.94 -3.02 8.93
N ASP A 97 0.51 -3.39 7.72
CA ASP A 97 0.93 -2.74 6.47
C ASP A 97 0.57 -1.23 6.45
N SER A 98 -0.59 -0.86 6.99
CA SER A 98 -0.96 0.55 7.13
C SER A 98 -0.06 1.31 8.12
N ILE A 99 0.31 0.67 9.23
CA ILE A 99 1.22 1.24 10.22
C ILE A 99 2.61 1.43 9.61
N ASP A 100 3.10 0.44 8.86
CA ASP A 100 4.38 0.50 8.16
C ASP A 100 4.42 1.64 7.15
N LEU A 101 3.36 1.81 6.34
CA LEU A 101 3.22 2.95 5.44
C LEU A 101 3.25 4.30 6.15
N ILE A 102 2.55 4.44 7.27
CA ILE A 102 2.53 5.70 8.04
C ILE A 102 3.94 6.01 8.60
N LYS A 103 4.64 5.00 9.12
CA LYS A 103 6.03 5.13 9.56
C LYS A 103 6.95 5.50 8.39
N TYR A 104 6.76 4.89 7.24
CA TYR A 104 7.56 5.17 6.04
C TYR A 104 7.35 6.60 5.53
N ILE A 105 6.10 7.07 5.42
CA ILE A 105 5.77 8.45 5.04
C ILE A 105 6.47 9.45 5.95
N THR A 106 6.38 9.25 7.26
CA THR A 106 6.99 10.15 8.26
C THR A 106 8.51 10.07 8.28
N LYS A 107 9.09 8.87 8.04
CA LYS A 107 10.53 8.67 7.88
C LYS A 107 11.10 9.46 6.69
N ARG A 108 10.33 9.63 5.61
CA ARG A 108 10.70 10.42 4.43
C ARG A 108 10.35 11.92 4.53
N GLY A 109 10.03 12.41 5.73
CA GLY A 109 9.73 13.82 5.98
C GLY A 109 8.33 14.26 5.52
N GLY A 110 7.45 13.31 5.21
CA GLY A 110 6.03 13.55 4.97
C GLY A 110 5.23 13.58 6.28
N MET A 111 3.96 13.96 6.18
CA MET A 111 2.99 13.90 7.27
C MET A 111 1.83 13.02 6.84
N MET A 112 1.27 12.19 7.71
CA MET A 112 0.10 11.39 7.36
C MET A 112 -1.16 12.26 7.31
N ASN A 113 -2.00 12.05 6.29
CA ASN A 113 -3.32 12.65 6.16
C ASN A 113 -4.38 11.54 6.01
N PHE A 114 -5.20 11.32 7.03
CA PHE A 114 -6.25 10.29 7.03
C PHE A 114 -7.46 10.62 6.14
N SER A 115 -7.51 11.85 5.62
CA SER A 115 -8.52 12.30 4.65
C SER A 115 -8.06 12.15 3.21
N ALA A 116 -6.78 11.82 2.96
CA ALA A 116 -6.26 11.60 1.61
C ALA A 116 -6.85 10.30 1.04
N ARG A 117 -7.81 10.40 0.13
CA ARG A 117 -8.42 9.23 -0.53
C ARG A 117 -8.53 9.52 -2.01
N LYS A 118 -8.01 8.62 -2.84
CA LYS A 118 -8.38 8.57 -4.26
C LYS A 118 -9.89 8.36 -4.34
N SER A 119 -10.55 9.01 -5.30
CA SER A 119 -11.99 8.83 -5.54
C SER A 119 -12.25 7.39 -5.97
N THR A 120 -12.53 6.52 -5.01
CA THR A 120 -13.01 5.18 -5.27
C THR A 120 -14.50 5.27 -5.52
N GLN A 121 -14.91 5.15 -6.78
CA GLN A 121 -16.27 4.73 -7.11
C GLN A 121 -16.40 3.26 -6.70
N GLU A 122 -16.52 3.00 -5.40
CA GLU A 122 -17.15 1.75 -5.00
C GLU A 122 -18.64 1.94 -5.25
N PRO A 123 -19.28 1.11 -6.10
CA PRO A 123 -20.72 1.14 -6.21
C PRO A 123 -21.28 1.00 -4.79
N ALA A 124 -22.21 1.87 -4.43
CA ALA A 124 -22.96 1.74 -3.19
C ALA A 124 -23.83 0.47 -3.30
N SER A 125 -23.25 -0.70 -3.03
CA SER A 125 -23.97 -1.96 -3.03
C SER A 125 -24.06 -2.48 -1.60
N GLU A 126 -25.29 -2.40 -1.09
CA GLU A 126 -25.90 -3.13 0.01
C GLU A 126 -24.98 -3.66 1.12
N LYS A 127 -25.15 -3.08 2.30
CA LYS A 127 -24.69 -3.59 3.61
C LYS A 127 -25.43 -4.87 4.01
N THR A 128 -25.49 -5.87 3.13
CA THR A 128 -25.98 -7.22 3.43
C THR A 128 -24.80 -8.17 3.25
N HIS A 129 -24.11 -8.40 4.36
CA HIS A 129 -22.98 -9.33 4.45
C HIS A 129 -23.43 -10.80 4.47
N GLU A 130 -24.52 -11.18 3.81
CA GLU A 130 -24.84 -12.59 3.57
C GLU A 130 -23.96 -13.10 2.42
N LEU A 131 -22.68 -13.30 2.74
CA LEU A 131 -21.67 -13.80 1.81
C LEU A 131 -21.79 -15.32 1.76
N TYR A 132 -22.02 -15.89 0.58
CA TYR A 132 -21.65 -17.28 0.31
C TYR A 132 -20.11 -17.40 0.31
N GLU A 133 -19.55 -18.52 0.77
CA GLU A 133 -18.11 -18.75 0.92
C GLU A 133 -17.31 -18.39 -0.37
N LEU A 134 -17.84 -18.76 -1.54
CA LEU A 134 -17.24 -18.43 -2.84
C LEU A 134 -17.26 -16.92 -3.13
N HIS A 135 -18.34 -16.23 -2.74
CA HIS A 135 -18.44 -14.79 -2.91
C HIS A 135 -17.45 -14.04 -1.99
N ALA A 136 -17.24 -14.54 -0.76
CA ALA A 136 -16.22 -13.99 0.13
C ALA A 136 -14.80 -14.14 -0.45
N LEU A 137 -14.47 -15.30 -1.03
CA LEU A 137 -13.19 -15.49 -1.71
C LEU A 137 -13.04 -14.60 -2.95
N ALA A 138 -14.10 -14.44 -3.75
CA ALA A 138 -14.08 -13.54 -4.90
C ALA A 138 -13.83 -12.08 -4.48
N ARG A 139 -14.52 -11.61 -3.44
CA ARG A 139 -14.27 -10.28 -2.86
C ARG A 139 -12.85 -10.16 -2.34
N GLY A 140 -12.35 -11.16 -1.61
CA GLY A 140 -10.96 -11.19 -1.15
C GLY A 140 -9.95 -11.08 -2.29
N LEU A 141 -10.17 -11.82 -3.39
CA LEU A 141 -9.34 -11.76 -4.60
C LEU A 141 -9.32 -10.36 -5.22
N ASP A 142 -10.50 -9.75 -5.40
CA ASP A 142 -10.61 -8.42 -6.01
C ASP A 142 -9.97 -7.35 -5.13
N THR A 143 -10.14 -7.43 -3.80
CA THR A 143 -9.47 -6.52 -2.87
C THR A 143 -7.95 -6.66 -2.95
N GLN A 144 -7.41 -7.90 -2.99
CA GLN A 144 -5.96 -8.11 -3.12
C GLN A 144 -5.44 -7.58 -4.46
N LYS A 145 -6.16 -7.78 -5.57
CA LYS A 145 -5.78 -7.18 -6.86
C LYS A 145 -5.76 -5.65 -6.80
N LYS A 146 -6.77 -5.04 -6.20
CA LYS A 146 -6.85 -3.57 -6.06
C LYS A 146 -5.68 -3.02 -5.23
N LEU A 147 -5.30 -3.70 -4.15
CA LEU A 147 -4.13 -3.31 -3.36
C LEU A 147 -2.82 -3.49 -4.16
N ALA A 148 -2.69 -4.55 -4.95
CA ALA A 148 -1.54 -4.78 -5.82
C ALA A 148 -1.42 -3.68 -6.90
N GLU A 149 -2.54 -3.35 -7.55
CA GLU A 149 -2.61 -2.25 -8.53
C GLU A 149 -2.32 -0.89 -7.90
N GLY A 150 -2.73 -0.68 -6.65
CA GLY A 150 -2.36 0.52 -5.87
C GLY A 150 -0.85 0.69 -5.72
N ALA A 151 -0.13 -0.39 -5.36
CA ALA A 151 1.33 -0.37 -5.28
C ALA A 151 1.98 -0.16 -6.64
N LEU A 152 1.51 -0.88 -7.68
CA LEU A 152 2.00 -0.73 -9.06
C LEU A 152 1.82 0.70 -9.59
N GLY A 153 0.70 1.34 -9.24
CA GLY A 153 0.45 2.74 -9.59
C GLY A 153 1.50 3.67 -8.99
N ILE A 154 1.79 3.56 -7.68
CA ILE A 154 2.79 4.41 -7.03
C ILE A 154 4.19 4.13 -7.59
N HIS A 155 4.53 2.84 -7.74
CA HIS A 155 5.80 2.41 -8.31
C HIS A 155 6.02 2.97 -9.72
N GLY A 156 4.99 2.92 -10.56
CA GLY A 156 5.00 3.52 -11.89
C GLY A 156 5.31 5.02 -11.86
N GLU A 157 4.70 5.77 -10.95
CA GLU A 157 4.95 7.22 -10.82
C GLU A 157 6.40 7.52 -10.40
N VAL A 158 6.97 6.80 -9.42
CA VAL A 158 8.35 7.07 -8.95
C VAL A 158 9.46 6.56 -9.88
N THR A 159 9.15 5.57 -10.72
CA THR A 159 10.10 4.98 -11.68
C THR A 159 10.04 5.61 -13.07
N ARG A 160 8.93 6.28 -13.42
CA ARG A 160 8.80 6.98 -14.69
C ARG A 160 9.83 8.11 -14.76
N ARG A 161 10.54 8.19 -15.89
CA ARG A 161 11.50 9.28 -16.14
C ARG A 161 10.73 10.58 -16.37
N HIS A 162 10.51 11.33 -15.29
CA HIS A 162 10.06 12.71 -15.34
C HIS A 162 11.26 13.65 -15.21
N GLU A 163 11.29 14.72 -16.01
CA GLU A 163 12.17 15.86 -15.74
C GLU A 163 11.67 16.55 -14.47
N GLY A 164 12.14 16.13 -13.30
CA GLY A 164 11.79 16.79 -12.04
C GLY A 164 11.93 15.92 -10.79
N TYR A 165 11.64 14.61 -10.87
CA TYR A 165 11.79 13.74 -9.71
C TYR A 165 11.98 12.27 -10.07
N HIS A 166 12.71 11.55 -9.23
CA HIS A 166 12.92 10.11 -9.28
C HIS A 166 13.19 9.62 -7.86
N ASP A 167 12.55 8.53 -7.44
CA ASP A 167 12.74 7.99 -6.08
C ASP A 167 12.89 6.46 -6.08
N PRO A 168 14.12 5.94 -6.22
CA PRO A 168 14.37 4.51 -6.19
C PRO A 168 14.13 3.89 -4.81
N GLU A 169 14.13 4.69 -3.72
CA GLU A 169 13.89 4.16 -2.38
C GLU A 169 12.40 3.87 -2.15
N VAL A 170 11.48 4.72 -2.64
CA VAL A 170 10.05 4.39 -2.69
C VAL A 170 9.78 3.17 -3.56
N ALA A 171 10.43 3.06 -4.72
CA ALA A 171 10.28 1.90 -5.58
C ALA A 171 10.70 0.60 -4.85
N SER A 172 11.91 0.59 -4.29
CA SER A 172 12.45 -0.56 -3.54
C SER A 172 11.59 -0.92 -2.33
N TYR A 173 11.11 0.08 -1.57
CA TYR A 173 10.23 -0.14 -0.42
C TYR A 173 8.93 -0.84 -0.84
N LEU A 174 8.29 -0.38 -1.92
CA LEU A 174 7.06 -0.99 -2.43
C LEU A 174 7.28 -2.43 -2.91
N GLU A 175 8.39 -2.68 -3.59
CA GLU A 175 8.76 -4.01 -4.08
C GLU A 175 8.93 -5.00 -2.92
N GLU A 176 9.78 -4.64 -1.94
CA GLU A 176 10.14 -5.49 -0.81
C GLU A 176 8.95 -5.72 0.13
N HIS A 177 8.24 -4.66 0.51
CA HIS A 177 7.21 -4.76 1.52
C HIS A 177 5.87 -5.20 0.96
N PHE A 178 5.49 -4.85 -0.27
CA PHE A 178 4.11 -5.04 -0.74
C PHE A 178 4.02 -5.97 -1.95
N MET A 179 4.70 -5.64 -3.05
CA MET A 179 4.43 -6.26 -4.35
C MET A 179 4.65 -7.78 -4.37
N HIS A 180 5.73 -8.28 -3.75
CA HIS A 180 5.98 -9.71 -3.67
C HIS A 180 4.90 -10.45 -2.86
N ARG A 181 4.48 -9.88 -1.73
CA ARG A 181 3.41 -10.47 -0.88
C ARG A 181 2.06 -10.42 -1.60
N GLN A 182 1.74 -9.29 -2.25
CA GLN A 182 0.51 -9.10 -3.03
C GLN A 182 0.39 -10.13 -4.16
N ALA A 183 1.46 -10.38 -4.91
CA ALA A 183 1.46 -11.40 -5.96
C ALA A 183 1.14 -12.81 -5.42
N LYS A 184 1.70 -13.16 -4.26
CA LYS A 184 1.40 -14.41 -3.56
C LYS A 184 -0.07 -14.45 -3.12
N SER A 185 -0.56 -13.41 -2.46
CA SER A 185 -1.95 -13.34 -1.99
C SER A 185 -2.97 -13.46 -3.13
N VAL A 186 -2.74 -12.76 -4.25
CA VAL A 186 -3.59 -12.86 -5.45
C VAL A 186 -3.60 -14.29 -5.99
N ARG A 187 -2.43 -14.95 -6.04
CA ARG A 187 -2.33 -16.35 -6.48
C ARG A 187 -3.07 -17.30 -5.53
N ASP A 188 -2.91 -17.14 -4.22
CA ASP A 188 -3.57 -17.99 -3.23
C ASP A 188 -5.10 -17.86 -3.34
N PHE A 189 -5.62 -16.64 -3.38
CA PHE A 189 -7.06 -16.38 -3.55
C PHE A 189 -7.62 -16.90 -4.87
N ALA A 190 -6.89 -16.76 -5.98
CA ALA A 190 -7.29 -17.35 -7.26
C ALA A 190 -7.33 -18.89 -7.22
N GLY A 191 -6.45 -19.51 -6.43
CA GLY A 191 -6.49 -20.94 -6.16
C GLY A 191 -7.74 -21.32 -5.35
N TYR A 192 -7.97 -20.63 -4.23
CA TYR A 192 -9.13 -20.85 -3.37
C TYR A 192 -10.46 -20.73 -4.11
N THR A 193 -10.64 -19.69 -4.95
CA THR A 193 -11.86 -19.53 -5.74
C THR A 193 -12.01 -20.64 -6.77
N SER A 194 -10.94 -21.05 -7.45
CA SER A 194 -10.96 -22.12 -8.45
C SER A 194 -11.28 -23.48 -7.83
N ASP A 195 -10.68 -23.80 -6.68
CA ASP A 195 -10.88 -25.08 -6.00
C ASP A 195 -12.29 -25.15 -5.44
N LEU A 196 -12.77 -24.09 -4.79
CA LEU A 196 -14.12 -24.06 -4.28
C LEU A 196 -15.16 -24.10 -5.40
N GLN A 197 -14.93 -23.39 -6.52
CA GLN A 197 -15.82 -23.47 -7.69
C GLN A 197 -15.96 -24.91 -8.20
N LYS A 198 -14.86 -25.67 -8.29
CA LYS A 198 -14.89 -27.07 -8.73
C LYS A 198 -15.62 -27.96 -7.73
N LEU A 199 -15.35 -27.79 -6.44
CA LEU A 199 -16.00 -28.55 -5.36
C LEU A 199 -17.51 -28.30 -5.27
N LEU A 200 -17.98 -27.12 -5.68
CA LEU A 200 -19.39 -26.74 -5.74
C LEU A 200 -20.10 -27.19 -7.04
N GLY A 201 -19.36 -27.70 -8.03
CA GLY A 201 -19.91 -28.16 -9.31
C GLY A 201 -20.83 -29.38 -9.15
N GLU A 202 -20.62 -30.19 -8.11
CA GLU A 202 -21.45 -31.36 -7.79
C GLU A 202 -22.47 -31.03 -6.68
N LYS A 203 -23.69 -30.68 -7.08
CA LYS A 203 -24.74 -30.15 -6.19
C LYS A 203 -25.13 -31.08 -5.02
N SER A 204 -24.91 -32.39 -5.14
CA SER A 204 -25.21 -33.38 -4.10
C SER A 204 -24.25 -33.33 -2.92
N GLN A 205 -23.08 -32.69 -3.04
CA GLN A 205 -22.01 -32.73 -2.03
C GLN A 205 -21.61 -31.35 -1.51
N THR A 206 -22.31 -30.28 -1.88
CA THR A 206 -21.98 -28.89 -1.55
C THR A 206 -21.66 -28.65 -0.06
N SER A 207 -22.46 -29.17 0.87
CA SER A 207 -22.26 -28.96 2.30
C SER A 207 -20.99 -29.64 2.82
N LEU A 208 -20.72 -30.87 2.37
CA LEU A 208 -19.51 -31.63 2.71
C LEU A 208 -18.28 -30.97 2.10
N SER A 209 -18.34 -30.57 0.83
CA SER A 209 -17.29 -29.83 0.12
C SER A 209 -16.88 -28.56 0.87
N LEU A 210 -17.86 -27.76 1.30
CA LEU A 210 -17.59 -26.53 2.06
C LEU A 210 -16.95 -26.81 3.42
N PHE A 211 -17.42 -27.84 4.12
CA PHE A 211 -16.83 -28.26 5.39
C PHE A 211 -15.37 -28.71 5.22
N LEU A 212 -15.08 -29.55 4.23
CA LEU A 212 -13.72 -30.02 3.95
C LEU A 212 -12.80 -28.87 3.51
N PHE A 213 -13.32 -27.92 2.74
CA PHE A 213 -12.56 -26.74 2.32
C PHE A 213 -12.24 -25.83 3.51
N ASP A 214 -13.19 -25.61 4.43
CA ASP A 214 -12.93 -24.87 5.67
C ASP A 214 -11.86 -25.55 6.53
N GLU A 215 -11.96 -26.87 6.74
CA GLU A 215 -10.94 -27.67 7.42
C GLU A 215 -9.55 -27.56 6.79
N TYR A 216 -9.49 -27.48 5.46
CA TYR A 216 -8.24 -27.23 4.73
C TYR A 216 -7.68 -25.83 5.03
N LEU A 217 -8.52 -24.79 5.03
CA LEU A 217 -8.10 -23.43 5.37
C LEU A 217 -7.55 -23.36 6.80
N GLN A 218 -8.22 -23.99 7.77
CA GLN A 218 -7.75 -24.01 9.17
C GLN A 218 -6.32 -24.54 9.31
N LYS A 219 -5.98 -25.58 8.53
CA LYS A 219 -4.68 -26.28 8.60
C LYS A 219 -3.58 -25.63 7.76
N SER A 220 -3.93 -24.93 6.68
CA SER A 220 -2.97 -24.39 5.71
C SER A 220 -2.51 -22.96 6.02
N LEU A 221 -3.23 -22.22 6.87
CA LEU A 221 -2.99 -20.80 7.18
C LEU A 221 -2.21 -20.57 8.46
#